data_AF-A0A060CA39-F1
#
_entry.id   AF-A0A060CA39-F1
#
_cell.length_a   1.000
_cell.length_b   1.000
_cell.length_c   1.000
_cell.angle_alpha   90.00
_cell.angle_beta   90.00
_cell.angle_gamma   90.00
#
_symmetry.space_group_name_H-M   'P 1'
#
loop_
_entity.id
_entity.type
_entity.pdbx_description
1 polymer ?
#
loop_
_entity_poly.entity_id
_entity_poly.type
_entity_poly.pdbx_seq_one_letter_code
_entity_poly.pdbx_strand_id
1 'polypeptide(L)'
;MRPRTSCSGRWGTDSTTAVDFDYQISTFRKTWINSQNGLTTTPKGLAIAPLGGWGTLRYAGNAAFIVALHAKYTSDASEKSADVAWVKQQVDYAFGSADHSYVVGFGDSPPDHEHHRGASCPDEPASCGWDQFYASTPNPQTLYGALVGGP
;
A
#
# COMPACT_ATOMS: atom_id res chain seq x y z
N MET A 1 15.56 -48.16 2.84
CA MET A 1 15.65 -46.84 2.17
C MET A 1 14.33 -46.53 1.48
N ARG A 2 13.67 -45.43 1.84
CA ARG A 2 12.86 -44.64 0.89
C ARG A 2 13.27 -43.17 1.11
N PRO A 3 13.67 -42.43 0.06
CA PRO A 3 14.27 -41.10 0.24
C PRO A 3 13.20 -40.10 0.69
N ARG A 4 13.60 -39.15 1.53
CA ARG A 4 12.82 -37.93 1.78
C ARG A 4 12.79 -37.14 0.47
N THR A 5 11.65 -37.08 -0.20
CA THR A 5 11.43 -36.13 -1.29
C THR A 5 11.43 -34.73 -0.69
N SER A 6 12.38 -33.90 -1.10
CA SER A 6 12.40 -32.48 -0.80
C SER A 6 11.16 -31.81 -1.39
N CYS A 7 10.35 -31.15 -0.56
CA CYS A 7 9.38 -30.17 -1.06
C CYS A 7 10.17 -28.98 -1.64
N SER A 8 10.46 -29.04 -2.94
CA SER A 8 10.97 -27.92 -3.70
C SER A 8 9.82 -26.94 -3.97
N GLY A 9 9.73 -25.88 -3.15
CA GLY A 9 9.44 -24.49 -3.55
C GLY A 9 8.30 -24.15 -4.51
N ARG A 10 7.31 -25.02 -4.76
CA ARG A 10 6.17 -24.74 -5.64
C ARG A 10 4.90 -24.79 -4.82
N TRP A 11 4.11 -23.72 -4.77
CA TRP A 11 2.84 -23.73 -4.05
C TRP A 11 1.90 -24.64 -4.84
N GLY A 12 1.67 -25.84 -4.29
CA GLY A 12 1.26 -27.01 -5.05
C GLY A 12 0.03 -26.82 -5.94
N THR A 13 0.11 -27.37 -7.15
CA THR A 13 -1.03 -27.53 -8.07
C THR A 13 -1.37 -29.01 -8.15
N ASP A 14 -2.56 -29.41 -7.70
CA ASP A 14 -3.14 -30.70 -8.06
C ASP A 14 -4.60 -30.56 -8.51
N SER A 15 -4.84 -30.94 -9.77
CA SER A 15 -6.09 -31.24 -10.48
C SER A 15 -7.30 -30.30 -10.33
N THR A 16 -7.71 -29.69 -11.47
CA THR A 16 -9.05 -29.27 -11.99
C THR A 16 -10.16 -28.69 -11.10
N THR A 17 -10.00 -28.64 -9.78
CA THR A 17 -10.83 -27.92 -8.79
C THR A 17 -9.98 -27.19 -7.75
N ALA A 18 -8.66 -27.45 -7.70
CA ALA A 18 -7.77 -26.74 -6.80
C ALA A 18 -7.39 -25.35 -7.31
N VAL A 19 -7.36 -24.39 -6.39
CA VAL A 19 -6.86 -23.05 -6.63
C VAL A 19 -5.35 -23.11 -6.91
N ASP A 20 -4.94 -22.71 -8.12
CA ASP A 20 -3.54 -22.52 -8.47
C ASP A 20 -3.05 -21.18 -7.91
N PHE A 21 -2.52 -21.23 -6.68
CA PHE A 21 -2.01 -20.04 -5.99
C PHE A 21 -0.76 -19.46 -6.67
N ASP A 22 0.06 -20.29 -7.32
CA ASP A 22 1.23 -19.83 -8.07
C ASP A 22 0.78 -18.97 -9.27
N TYR A 23 -0.23 -19.42 -10.01
CA TYR A 23 -0.81 -18.64 -11.10
C TYR A 23 -1.45 -17.34 -10.60
N GLN A 24 -2.23 -17.41 -9.50
CA GLN A 24 -2.91 -16.24 -8.95
C GLN A 24 -1.93 -15.18 -8.45
N ILE A 25 -0.90 -15.57 -7.70
CA ILE A 25 0.09 -14.62 -7.18
C ILE A 25 0.95 -14.05 -8.32
N SER A 26 1.34 -14.87 -9.29
CA SER A 26 2.09 -14.44 -10.48
C SER A 26 1.30 -13.42 -11.30
N THR A 27 0.01 -13.68 -11.50
CA THR A 27 -0.89 -12.78 -12.25
C THR A 27 -1.11 -11.48 -11.49
N PHE A 28 -1.38 -11.55 -10.19
CA PHE A 28 -1.52 -10.37 -9.33
C PHE A 28 -0.26 -9.51 -9.36
N ARG A 29 0.90 -10.11 -9.08
CA ARG A 29 2.21 -9.46 -9.07
C ARG A 29 2.48 -8.73 -10.38
N LYS A 30 2.36 -9.43 -11.52
CA LYS A 30 2.60 -8.83 -12.85
C LYS A 30 1.61 -7.71 -13.16
N THR A 31 0.37 -7.84 -12.73
CA THR A 31 -0.65 -6.81 -12.92
C THR A 31 -0.25 -5.51 -12.22
N TRP A 32 0.19 -5.57 -10.97
CA TRP A 32 0.61 -4.41 -10.19
C TRP A 32 1.96 -3.84 -10.61
N ILE A 33 2.99 -4.68 -10.76
CA ILE A 33 4.35 -4.23 -11.07
C ILE A 33 4.44 -3.70 -12.51
N ASN A 34 3.76 -4.34 -13.47
CA ASN A 34 3.89 -4.00 -14.88
C ASN A 34 2.71 -3.15 -15.41
N SER A 35 1.87 -2.59 -14.52
CA SER A 35 0.71 -1.75 -14.89
C SER A 35 -0.21 -2.41 -15.94
N GLN A 36 -0.65 -3.64 -15.68
CA GLN A 36 -1.55 -4.36 -16.60
C GLN A 36 -3.01 -4.23 -16.14
N ASN A 37 -3.96 -4.65 -16.99
CA ASN A 37 -5.38 -4.73 -16.64
C ASN A 37 -5.99 -3.40 -16.15
N GLY A 38 -5.55 -2.28 -16.74
CA GLY A 38 -6.06 -0.94 -16.42
C GLY A 38 -5.41 -0.28 -15.21
N LEU A 39 -4.42 -0.91 -14.56
CA LEU A 39 -3.54 -0.18 -13.65
C LEU A 39 -2.73 0.86 -14.41
N THR A 40 -2.55 2.00 -13.78
CA THR A 40 -1.68 3.07 -14.25
C THR A 40 -0.62 3.36 -13.20
N THR A 41 0.46 4.04 -13.61
CA THR A 41 1.50 4.50 -12.69
C THR A 41 1.64 6.00 -12.85
N THR A 42 1.66 6.74 -11.74
CA THR A 42 1.91 8.18 -11.75
C THR A 42 3.32 8.48 -12.26
N PRO A 43 3.62 9.71 -12.73
CA PRO A 43 4.98 10.08 -13.15
C PRO A 43 6.05 9.84 -12.07
N LYS A 44 5.66 9.85 -10.79
CA LYS A 44 6.56 9.62 -9.64
C LYS A 44 6.52 8.18 -9.10
N GLY A 45 5.84 7.25 -9.77
CA GLY A 45 5.98 5.82 -9.50
C GLY A 45 4.92 5.18 -8.58
N LEU A 46 3.90 5.92 -8.13
CA LEU A 46 2.75 5.32 -7.44
C LEU A 46 1.87 4.53 -8.41
N ALA A 47 1.59 3.27 -8.08
CA ALA A 47 0.63 2.44 -8.81
C ALA A 47 -0.82 2.79 -8.41
N ILE A 48 -1.66 3.00 -9.41
CA ILE A 48 -3.08 3.36 -9.26
C ILE A 48 -3.94 2.26 -9.88
N ALA A 49 -4.78 1.64 -9.04
CA ALA A 49 -5.76 0.68 -9.50
C ALA A 49 -7.01 1.38 -10.05
N PRO A 50 -7.69 0.81 -11.07
CA PRO A 50 -8.92 1.36 -11.64
C PRO A 50 -10.15 1.10 -10.73
N LEU A 51 -10.05 1.50 -9.46
CA LEU A 51 -11.03 1.22 -8.39
C LEU A 51 -11.71 2.50 -7.87
N GLY A 52 -11.90 3.49 -8.74
CA GLY A 52 -12.68 4.70 -8.45
C GLY A 52 -11.95 5.81 -7.70
N GLY A 53 -10.63 5.73 -7.54
CA GLY A 53 -9.79 6.82 -7.01
C GLY A 53 -9.85 7.05 -5.49
N TRP A 54 -10.66 6.30 -4.75
CA TRP A 54 -10.75 6.41 -3.29
C TRP A 54 -9.70 5.55 -2.61
N GLY A 55 -8.83 6.17 -1.80
CA GLY A 55 -7.82 5.45 -1.02
C GLY A 55 -6.75 4.78 -1.89
N THR A 56 -6.19 5.54 -2.83
CA THR A 56 -5.11 5.16 -3.74
C THR A 56 -3.95 4.49 -2.98
N LEU A 57 -3.43 5.15 -1.93
CA LEU A 57 -2.29 4.64 -1.15
C LEU A 57 -2.63 3.40 -0.34
N ARG A 58 -3.88 3.24 0.10
CA ARG A 58 -4.35 2.00 0.74
C ARG A 58 -4.27 0.83 -0.24
N TYR A 59 -4.70 1.02 -1.48
CA TYR A 59 -4.65 -0.05 -2.47
C TYR A 59 -3.21 -0.41 -2.84
N ALA A 60 -2.37 0.59 -3.11
CA ALA A 60 -0.94 0.38 -3.38
C ALA A 60 -0.23 -0.29 -2.19
N GLY A 61 -0.49 0.15 -0.96
CA GLY A 61 0.07 -0.43 0.26
C GLY A 61 -0.37 -1.89 0.51
N ASN A 62 -1.64 -2.21 0.30
CA ASN A 62 -2.14 -3.58 0.41
C ASN A 62 -1.51 -4.50 -0.65
N ALA A 63 -1.36 -4.01 -1.88
CA ALA A 63 -0.68 -4.75 -2.93
C ALA A 63 0.81 -4.94 -2.63
N ALA A 64 1.48 -3.89 -2.13
CA ALA A 64 2.86 -3.96 -1.66
C ALA A 64 3.03 -5.01 -0.56
N PHE A 65 2.09 -5.13 0.37
CA PHE A 65 2.13 -6.19 1.39
C PHE A 65 2.07 -7.59 0.76
N ILE A 66 1.16 -7.84 -0.19
CA ILE A 66 1.04 -9.13 -0.88
C ILE A 66 2.31 -9.45 -1.68
N VAL A 67 2.86 -8.48 -2.40
CA VAL A 67 4.11 -8.63 -3.17
C VAL A 67 5.30 -8.86 -2.24
N ALA A 68 5.36 -8.22 -1.07
CA ALA A 68 6.40 -8.46 -0.07
C ALA A 68 6.33 -9.90 0.49
N LEU A 69 5.12 -10.44 0.69
CA LEU A 69 4.95 -11.85 1.06
C LEU A 69 5.48 -12.78 -0.03
N HIS A 70 5.19 -12.50 -1.30
CA HIS A 70 5.75 -13.28 -2.41
C HIS A 70 7.29 -13.21 -2.40
N ALA A 71 7.87 -12.01 -2.27
CA ALA A 71 9.32 -11.81 -2.18
C ALA A 71 9.96 -12.63 -1.06
N LYS A 72 9.28 -12.75 0.09
CA LYS A 72 9.77 -13.55 1.23
C LYS A 72 9.88 -15.04 0.92
N TYR A 73 8.95 -15.59 0.15
CA TYR A 73 8.83 -17.03 -0.06
C TYR A 73 9.33 -17.53 -1.41
N THR A 74 9.46 -16.67 -2.43
CA THR A 74 10.00 -17.10 -3.72
C THR A 74 11.47 -17.51 -3.60
N SER A 75 11.82 -18.59 -4.31
CA SER A 75 13.21 -19.02 -4.51
C SER A 75 13.85 -18.37 -5.74
N ASP A 76 13.06 -17.73 -6.60
CA ASP A 76 13.58 -17.01 -7.77
C ASP A 76 14.20 -15.67 -7.34
N ALA A 77 15.50 -15.52 -7.56
CA ALA A 77 16.25 -14.33 -7.15
C ALA A 77 15.88 -13.07 -7.95
N SER A 78 15.50 -13.25 -9.22
CA SER A 78 15.10 -12.14 -10.10
C SER A 78 13.73 -11.60 -9.68
N GLU A 79 12.77 -12.49 -9.44
CA GLU A 79 11.44 -12.10 -8.96
C GLU A 79 11.52 -11.44 -7.58
N LYS A 80 12.28 -12.03 -6.65
CA LYS A 80 12.53 -11.44 -5.32
C LYS A 80 13.07 -10.01 -5.41
N SER A 81 14.07 -9.79 -6.27
CA SER A 81 14.70 -8.48 -6.43
C SER A 81 13.73 -7.44 -7.00
N ALA A 82 12.96 -7.82 -8.02
CA ALA A 82 11.93 -6.96 -8.61
C ALA A 82 10.82 -6.61 -7.61
N ASP A 83 10.42 -7.57 -6.78
CA ASP A 83 9.37 -7.38 -5.78
C ASP A 83 9.80 -6.45 -4.67
N VAL A 84 11.00 -6.67 -4.12
CA VAL A 84 11.55 -5.79 -3.08
C VAL A 84 11.69 -4.36 -3.61
N ALA A 85 12.17 -4.18 -4.84
CA ALA A 85 12.32 -2.87 -5.46
C ALA A 85 10.96 -2.17 -5.63
N TRP A 86 9.96 -2.87 -6.16
CA TRP A 86 8.63 -2.30 -6.35
C TRP A 86 7.93 -1.99 -5.02
N VAL A 87 8.00 -2.89 -4.04
CA VAL A 87 7.45 -2.67 -2.68
C VAL A 87 8.09 -1.43 -2.06
N LYS A 88 9.42 -1.32 -2.12
CA LYS A 88 10.13 -0.15 -1.59
C LYS A 88 9.66 1.12 -2.28
N GLN A 89 9.49 1.13 -3.60
CA GLN A 89 8.98 2.28 -4.32
C GLN A 89 7.58 2.73 -3.82
N GLN A 90 6.64 1.79 -3.64
CA GLN A 90 5.29 2.14 -3.18
C GLN A 90 5.29 2.66 -1.72
N VAL A 91 6.11 2.06 -0.86
CA VAL A 91 6.26 2.52 0.54
C VAL A 91 6.95 3.88 0.58
N ASP A 92 8.09 4.05 -0.09
CA ASP A 92 8.81 5.32 -0.12
C ASP A 92 7.95 6.45 -0.71
N TYR A 93 7.04 6.16 -1.64
CA TYR A 93 6.08 7.15 -2.15
C TYR A 93 5.20 7.70 -1.02
N ALA A 94 4.60 6.81 -0.22
CA ALA A 94 3.77 7.20 0.92
C ALA A 94 4.55 8.00 1.98
N PHE A 95 5.85 7.74 2.10
CA PHE A 95 6.72 8.34 3.12
C PHE A 95 7.53 9.56 2.65
N GLY A 96 7.39 10.01 1.40
CA GLY A 96 7.97 11.31 0.99
C GLY A 96 8.76 11.34 -0.31
N SER A 97 9.00 10.22 -0.99
CA SER A 97 9.77 10.23 -2.25
C SER A 97 9.09 11.00 -3.39
N ALA A 98 7.83 11.42 -3.20
CA ALA A 98 7.04 12.22 -4.11
C ALA A 98 6.93 13.72 -3.73
N ASP A 99 7.95 14.26 -3.05
CA ASP A 99 8.14 15.64 -2.54
C ASP A 99 7.52 15.93 -1.17
N HIS A 100 6.54 15.15 -0.73
CA HIS A 100 5.90 15.30 0.57
C HIS A 100 5.41 13.95 1.09
N SER A 101 5.28 13.85 2.41
CA SER A 101 4.74 12.68 3.09
C SER A 101 3.22 12.61 2.95
N TYR A 102 2.68 11.39 2.88
CA TYR A 102 1.25 11.11 3.01
C TYR A 102 0.92 10.48 4.37
N VAL A 103 1.89 10.40 5.27
CA VAL A 103 1.71 9.91 6.64
C VAL A 103 1.65 11.10 7.59
N VAL A 104 0.51 11.28 8.24
CA VAL A 104 0.25 12.39 9.17
C VAL A 104 1.29 12.39 10.29
N GLY A 105 1.90 13.56 10.50
CA GLY A 105 2.94 13.79 11.53
C GLY A 105 4.31 13.17 11.22
N PHE A 106 4.57 12.73 9.98
CA PHE A 106 5.85 12.12 9.60
C PHE A 106 6.46 12.78 8.36
N GLY A 107 7.78 12.97 8.35
CA GLY A 107 8.52 13.41 7.17
C GLY A 107 8.29 14.87 6.81
N ASP A 108 8.60 15.22 5.56
CA ASP A 108 8.48 16.59 5.06
C ASP A 108 7.06 16.88 4.57
N SER A 109 6.51 18.03 4.98
CA SER A 109 5.18 18.52 4.59
C SER A 109 4.05 17.48 4.67
N PRO A 110 3.85 16.79 5.82
CA PRO A 110 2.78 15.80 5.96
C PRO A 110 1.39 16.45 5.88
N PRO A 111 0.32 15.64 5.66
CA PRO A 111 -1.05 16.15 5.72
C PRO A 111 -1.35 16.62 7.15
N ASP A 112 -2.05 17.74 7.24
CA ASP A 112 -2.39 18.43 8.48
C ASP A 112 -3.90 18.78 8.59
N HIS A 113 -4.70 18.41 7.58
CA HIS A 113 -6.16 18.56 7.52
C HIS A 113 -6.84 17.25 7.11
N GLU A 114 -6.44 16.13 7.71
CA GLU A 114 -7.08 14.84 7.45
C GLU A 114 -8.53 14.81 7.93
N HIS A 115 -9.38 14.08 7.21
CA HIS A 115 -10.81 13.99 7.51
C HIS A 115 -11.08 13.10 8.74
N HIS A 116 -10.80 13.60 9.94
CA HIS A 116 -10.87 12.83 11.19
C HIS A 116 -11.43 13.66 12.34
N ARG A 117 -12.62 13.29 12.85
CA ARG A 117 -13.36 14.05 13.87
C ARG A 117 -12.55 14.31 15.15
N GLY A 118 -11.86 13.29 15.65
CA GLY A 118 -11.07 13.43 16.88
C GLY A 118 -9.85 14.33 16.69
N ALA A 119 -9.33 14.43 15.46
CA ALA A 119 -8.16 15.24 15.17
C ALA A 119 -8.53 16.71 14.96
N SER A 120 -9.70 16.96 14.36
CA SER A 120 -10.23 18.30 14.12
C SER A 120 -10.69 19.03 15.39
N CYS A 121 -10.90 18.33 16.51
CA CYS A 121 -11.37 18.96 17.74
C CYS A 121 -10.22 19.66 18.51
N PRO A 122 -10.44 20.88 19.02
CA PRO A 122 -9.50 21.53 19.94
C PRO A 122 -9.43 20.79 21.30
N ASP A 123 -8.45 21.16 22.12
CA ASP A 123 -8.36 20.67 23.50
C ASP A 123 -9.58 21.08 24.33
N GLU A 124 -10.01 20.21 25.23
CA GLU A 124 -11.04 20.52 26.22
C GLU A 124 -10.61 21.71 27.09
N PRO A 125 -11.53 22.60 27.51
CA PRO A 125 -12.99 22.48 27.43
C PRO A 125 -13.62 23.14 26.18
N ALA A 126 -12.86 23.39 25.12
CA ALA A 126 -13.39 24.08 23.94
C ALA A 126 -14.44 23.22 23.22
N SER A 127 -15.50 23.85 22.72
CA SER A 127 -16.56 23.15 21.99
C SER A 127 -16.04 22.60 20.66
N CYS A 128 -16.43 21.36 20.32
CA CYS A 128 -16.19 20.76 19.02
C CYS A 128 -17.51 20.42 18.30
N GLY A 129 -17.62 20.80 17.03
CA GLY A 129 -18.80 20.60 16.21
C GLY A 129 -18.50 20.75 14.72
N TRP A 130 -19.52 21.15 13.95
CA TRP A 130 -19.38 21.30 12.50
C TRP A 130 -18.47 22.46 12.09
N ASP A 131 -18.26 23.45 12.95
CA ASP A 131 -17.34 24.56 12.65
C ASP A 131 -15.91 24.06 12.43
N GLN A 132 -15.45 23.07 13.21
CA GLN A 132 -14.13 22.43 13.03
C GLN A 132 -14.05 21.62 11.73
N PHE A 133 -15.15 21.00 11.31
CA PHE A 133 -15.21 20.26 10.05
C PHE A 133 -15.05 21.17 8.83
N TYR A 134 -15.60 22.40 8.89
CA TYR A 134 -15.52 23.38 7.81
C TYR A 134 -14.32 24.33 7.92
N ALA A 135 -13.49 24.19 8.96
CA ALA A 135 -12.33 25.03 9.15
C ALA A 135 -11.30 24.82 8.03
N SER A 136 -10.68 25.92 7.58
CA SER A 136 -9.55 25.89 6.63
C SER A 136 -8.19 25.94 7.34
N THR A 137 -8.18 25.75 8.65
CA THR A 137 -6.98 25.72 9.49
C THR A 137 -6.64 24.28 9.85
N PRO A 138 -5.34 23.95 10.03
CA PRO A 138 -4.92 22.59 10.35
C PRO A 138 -5.69 22.00 11.53
N ASN A 139 -5.83 20.69 11.51
CA ASN A 139 -6.38 19.94 12.62
C ASN A 139 -5.60 20.27 13.91
N PRO A 140 -6.28 20.65 15.01
CA PRO A 140 -5.61 20.98 16.27
C PRO A 140 -4.78 19.82 16.84
N GLN A 141 -5.20 18.58 16.60
CA GLN A 141 -4.48 17.39 17.04
C GLN A 141 -3.84 16.68 15.86
N THR A 142 -2.57 16.34 15.97
CA THR A 142 -1.88 15.54 14.96
C THR A 142 -2.26 14.06 15.10
N LEU A 143 -2.87 13.47 14.08
CA LEU A 143 -3.19 12.05 14.02
C LEU A 143 -1.97 11.20 13.60
N TYR A 144 -0.96 11.12 14.45
CA TYR A 144 0.32 10.46 14.15
C TYR A 144 0.15 9.07 13.53
N GLY A 145 0.81 8.86 12.38
CA GLY A 145 0.89 7.56 11.71
C GLY A 145 -0.30 7.23 10.79
N ALA A 146 -1.30 8.11 10.70
CA ALA A 146 -2.39 7.92 9.73
C ALA A 146 -1.87 8.08 8.29
N LEU A 147 -2.09 7.07 7.45
CA LEU A 147 -1.88 7.15 6.01
C LEU A 147 -3.14 7.71 5.35
N VAL A 148 -3.05 8.88 4.72
CA VAL A 148 -4.19 9.48 4.01
C VAL A 148 -4.50 8.73 2.72
N GLY A 149 -5.62 9.07 2.08
CA GLY A 149 -6.05 8.40 0.84
C GLY A 149 -5.00 8.46 -0.29
N GLY A 150 -4.23 9.54 -0.33
CA GLY A 150 -3.22 9.80 -1.36
C GLY A 150 -3.72 10.75 -2.45
N PRO A 151 -2.94 10.89 -3.54
CA PRO A 151 -3.31 11.68 -4.69
C PRO A 151 -4.40 11.02 -5.54
#